data_AF-A0A956G5Q1-F1
#
_entry.id   AF-A0A956G5Q1-F1
#
_cell.length_a   1.000
_cell.length_b   1.000
_cell.length_c   1.000
_cell.angle_alpha   90.00
_cell.angle_beta   90.00
_cell.angle_gamma   90.00
#
_symmetry.space_group_name_H-M   'P 1'
#
loop_
_entity.id
_entity.type
_entity.pdbx_description
1 polymer ?
#
loop_
_entity_poly.entity_id
_entity_poly.type
_entity_poly.pdbx_seq_one_letter_code
_entity_poly.pdbx_strand_id
1 'polypeptide(L)'
;AASAGSDAASAAAPAPAPTLRLALKYARSGKRGAALAVLRALQAKNPKAHYASYLAGKLYFETRAYAAGIRAYRRAILDRRYRRLPRVTRDAIRALGSSAYNQATTLLMRVGRPALPQLRRAARHHKNRRVRARARWLTRYITRHRRRPRRRKRRGRRRRRRKRRR
;
A
#
# COMPACT_ATOMS: atom_id res chain seq x y z
N ALA A 1 -6.77 -48.22 40.70
CA ALA A 1 -5.72 -48.71 39.79
C ALA A 1 -5.42 -47.63 38.76
N ALA A 2 -4.16 -47.23 38.66
CA ALA A 2 -3.66 -46.19 37.77
C ALA A 2 -3.33 -46.75 36.37
N SER A 3 -3.48 -45.90 35.35
CA SER A 3 -2.80 -45.93 34.04
C SER A 3 -3.19 -44.62 33.34
N ALA A 4 -2.37 -43.55 33.27
CA ALA A 4 -0.98 -43.38 32.85
C ALA A 4 -0.74 -43.81 31.39
N GLY A 5 -0.48 -42.82 30.52
CA GLY A 5 -0.06 -42.96 29.13
C GLY A 5 -0.91 -42.09 28.20
N SER A 6 -0.43 -41.05 27.54
CA SER A 6 0.94 -40.56 27.35
C SER A 6 0.84 -39.19 26.68
N ASP A 7 1.32 -38.16 27.38
CA ASP A 7 1.69 -36.88 26.81
C ASP A 7 2.82 -37.10 25.81
N ALA A 8 2.48 -37.34 24.54
CA ALA A 8 3.41 -37.13 23.44
C ALA A 8 3.26 -35.68 22.98
N ALA A 9 3.81 -34.80 23.82
CA ALA A 9 4.24 -33.48 23.43
C ALA A 9 5.05 -33.59 22.13
N SER A 10 4.40 -33.34 21.00
CA SER A 10 5.12 -32.86 19.81
C SER A 10 5.57 -31.45 20.17
N ALA A 11 6.66 -31.38 20.93
CA ALA A 11 7.46 -30.19 21.14
C ALA A 11 8.02 -29.79 19.78
N ALA A 12 7.14 -29.22 18.96
CA ALA A 12 7.49 -28.53 17.74
C ALA A 12 8.51 -27.48 18.15
N ALA A 13 9.77 -27.71 17.78
CA ALA A 13 10.89 -26.81 17.99
C ALA A 13 10.38 -25.36 17.87
N PRO A 14 10.69 -24.48 18.84
CA PRO A 14 10.07 -23.16 18.93
C PRO A 14 10.20 -22.51 17.56
N ALA A 15 9.04 -22.30 16.91
CA ALA A 15 9.01 -21.83 15.54
C ALA A 15 9.95 -20.63 15.44
N PRO A 16 10.98 -20.68 14.57
CA PRO A 16 12.05 -19.70 14.58
C PRO A 16 11.44 -18.31 14.60
N ALA A 17 11.88 -17.48 15.55
CA ALA A 17 11.24 -16.20 15.85
C ALA A 17 10.89 -15.48 14.55
N PRO A 18 9.64 -14.99 14.38
CA PRO A 18 9.16 -14.47 13.11
C PRO A 18 9.96 -13.23 12.75
N THR A 19 11.04 -13.46 12.00
CA THR A 19 12.06 -12.48 11.67
C THR A 19 11.95 -12.16 10.20
N LEU A 20 12.31 -10.92 9.87
CA LEU A 20 12.31 -10.46 8.50
C LEU A 20 13.24 -11.30 7.61
N ARG A 21 14.39 -11.71 8.16
CA ARG A 21 15.38 -12.56 7.49
C ARG A 21 14.79 -13.92 7.12
N LEU A 22 14.01 -14.54 8.01
CA LEU A 22 13.32 -15.79 7.73
C LEU A 22 12.27 -15.64 6.62
N ALA A 23 11.45 -14.59 6.68
CA ALA A 23 10.47 -14.29 5.63
C ALA A 23 11.12 -14.09 4.25
N LEU A 24 12.28 -13.41 4.21
CA LEU A 24 13.05 -13.22 2.98
C LEU A 24 13.62 -14.54 2.44
N LYS A 25 14.11 -15.43 3.32
CA LYS A 25 14.56 -16.77 2.94
C LYS A 25 13.43 -17.53 2.26
N TYR A 26 12.25 -17.60 2.89
CA TYR A 26 11.09 -18.26 2.30
C TYR A 26 10.61 -17.62 0.99
N ALA A 27 10.65 -16.29 0.89
CA ALA A 27 10.31 -15.58 -0.34
C ALA A 27 11.26 -15.92 -1.49
N ARG A 28 12.57 -16.05 -1.22
CA ARG A 28 13.58 -16.45 -2.22
C ARG A 28 13.44 -17.91 -2.63
N SER A 29 13.14 -18.79 -1.68
CA SER A 29 12.94 -20.23 -1.92
C SER A 29 11.58 -20.55 -2.57
N GLY A 30 10.80 -19.57 -3.04
CA GLY A 30 9.50 -19.80 -3.66
C GLY A 30 8.38 -20.23 -2.68
N LYS A 31 8.69 -20.43 -1.39
CA LYS A 31 7.74 -20.78 -0.32
C LYS A 31 6.91 -19.54 0.10
N ARG A 32 6.14 -19.00 -0.85
CA ARG A 32 5.38 -17.75 -0.71
C ARG A 32 4.37 -17.79 0.44
N GLY A 33 3.67 -18.90 0.62
CA GLY A 33 2.72 -19.09 1.72
C GLY A 33 3.39 -18.99 3.09
N ALA A 34 4.50 -19.71 3.27
CA ALA A 34 5.31 -19.66 4.50
C ALA A 34 5.87 -18.25 4.76
N ALA A 35 6.38 -17.59 3.71
CA ALA A 35 6.85 -16.21 3.82
C ALA A 35 5.75 -15.25 4.29
N LEU A 36 4.53 -15.38 3.74
CA LEU A 36 3.38 -14.58 4.15
C LEU A 36 2.95 -14.88 5.59
N ALA A 37 2.99 -16.14 6.03
CA ALA A 37 2.69 -16.51 7.40
C ALA A 37 3.66 -15.84 8.40
N VAL A 38 4.97 -15.92 8.13
CA VAL A 38 6.00 -15.24 8.95
C VAL A 38 5.80 -13.73 8.97
N LEU A 39 5.48 -13.11 7.82
CA LEU A 39 5.22 -11.67 7.75
C LEU A 39 3.97 -11.25 8.53
N ARG A 40 2.93 -12.08 8.56
CA ARG A 40 1.73 -11.82 9.38
C ARG A 40 2.05 -11.93 10.86
N ALA A 41 2.79 -12.96 11.28
CA ALA A 41 3.23 -13.11 12.67
C ALA A 41 4.11 -11.92 13.10
N LEU A 42 4.99 -11.44 12.23
CA LEU A 42 5.81 -10.26 12.48
C LEU A 42 4.96 -8.99 12.60
N GLN A 43 3.94 -8.82 11.75
CA GLN A 43 3.02 -7.68 11.83
C GLN A 43 2.14 -7.71 13.09
N ALA A 44 1.77 -8.90 13.57
CA ALA A 44 0.99 -9.04 14.81
C ALA A 44 1.81 -8.57 16.02
N LYS A 45 3.10 -8.93 16.08
CA LYS A 45 4.01 -8.47 17.13
C LYS A 45 4.40 -6.99 16.97
N ASN A 46 4.60 -6.55 15.72
CA ASN A 46 5.07 -5.21 15.38
C ASN A 46 4.18 -4.55 14.30
N PRO A 47 3.08 -3.87 14.69
CA PRO A 47 2.15 -3.27 13.74
C PRO A 47 2.76 -2.12 12.92
N LYS A 48 3.84 -1.51 13.41
CA LYS A 48 4.60 -0.44 12.72
C LYS A 48 5.66 -0.97 11.74
N ALA A 49 5.75 -2.28 11.53
CA ALA A 49 6.67 -2.87 10.56
C ALA A 49 6.21 -2.61 9.11
N HIS A 50 6.37 -1.36 8.65
CA HIS A 50 5.98 -0.93 7.30
C HIS A 50 6.72 -1.69 6.20
N TYR A 51 7.98 -2.07 6.43
CA TYR A 51 8.76 -2.88 5.50
C TYR A 51 8.16 -4.29 5.31
N ALA A 52 7.73 -4.94 6.39
CA ALA A 52 7.08 -6.24 6.33
C ALA A 52 5.74 -6.15 5.56
N SER A 53 5.00 -5.06 5.74
CA SER A 53 3.78 -4.79 4.96
C SER A 53 4.07 -4.58 3.48
N TYR A 54 5.17 -3.90 3.14
CA TYR A 54 5.61 -3.75 1.76
C TYR A 54 5.98 -5.09 1.12
N LEU A 55 6.75 -5.92 1.84
CA LEU A 55 7.15 -7.24 1.33
C LEU A 55 5.94 -8.17 1.15
N ALA A 56 4.99 -8.16 2.09
CA ALA A 56 3.75 -8.91 1.97
C ALA A 56 2.94 -8.46 0.74
N GLY A 57 2.85 -7.15 0.50
CA GLY A 57 2.21 -6.60 -0.69
C GLY A 57 2.82 -7.15 -1.98
N LYS A 58 4.15 -7.11 -2.09
CA LYS A 58 4.87 -7.66 -3.25
C LYS A 58 4.52 -9.14 -3.47
N LEU A 59 4.57 -9.96 -2.42
CA LEU A 59 4.30 -11.40 -2.51
C LEU A 59 2.86 -11.69 -2.93
N TYR A 60 1.87 -10.96 -2.41
CA TYR A 60 0.47 -11.11 -2.83
C TYR A 60 0.25 -10.74 -4.30
N PHE A 61 0.99 -9.77 -4.83
CA PHE A 61 0.92 -9.40 -6.25
C PHE A 61 1.53 -10.46 -7.17
N GLU A 62 2.51 -11.22 -6.69
CA GLU A 62 3.06 -12.38 -7.40
C GLU A 62 2.03 -13.52 -7.46
N THR A 63 1.29 -13.77 -6.39
CA THR A 63 0.22 -14.79 -6.35
C THR A 63 -1.12 -14.32 -6.93
N ARG A 64 -1.16 -13.16 -7.61
CA ARG A 64 -2.36 -12.51 -8.17
C ARG A 64 -3.46 -12.18 -7.14
N ALA A 65 -3.17 -12.27 -5.85
CA ALA A 65 -4.08 -11.89 -4.76
C ALA A 65 -4.13 -10.36 -4.58
N TYR A 66 -4.59 -9.64 -5.61
CA TYR A 66 -4.50 -8.18 -5.70
C TYR A 66 -5.13 -7.42 -4.53
N ALA A 67 -6.30 -7.86 -4.05
CA ALA A 67 -6.99 -7.22 -2.93
C ALA A 67 -6.17 -7.29 -1.62
N ALA A 68 -5.62 -8.47 -1.32
CA ALA A 68 -4.74 -8.67 -0.17
C ALA A 68 -3.44 -7.86 -0.29
N GLY A 69 -2.85 -7.84 -1.49
CA GLY A 69 -1.66 -7.06 -1.79
C GLY A 69 -1.86 -5.56 -1.59
N ILE A 70 -2.99 -5.02 -2.05
CA ILE A 70 -3.33 -3.61 -1.86
C ILE A 70 -3.53 -3.27 -0.38
N ARG A 71 -4.21 -4.15 0.40
CA ARG A 71 -4.34 -3.95 1.85
C ARG A 71 -2.98 -3.89 2.54
N ALA A 72 -2.06 -4.77 2.16
CA ALA A 72 -0.70 -4.75 2.69
C ALA A 72 0.04 -3.46 2.29
N TYR A 73 -0.05 -3.02 1.02
CA TYR A 73 0.53 -1.76 0.60
C TYR A 73 -0.10 -0.54 1.29
N ARG A 74 -1.39 -0.54 1.60
CA ARG A 74 -2.04 0.55 2.37
C ARG A 74 -1.39 0.73 3.74
N ARG A 75 -0.96 -0.35 4.40
CA ARG A 75 -0.21 -0.31 5.67
C ARG A 75 1.23 0.16 5.47
N ALA A 76 1.87 -0.28 4.38
CA ALA A 76 3.23 0.13 4.04
C ALA A 76 3.34 1.65 3.77
N ILE A 77 2.41 2.21 3.01
CA ILE A 77 2.42 3.63 2.63
C ILE A 77 2.03 4.59 3.77
N LEU A 78 1.74 4.09 4.96
CA LEU A 78 1.62 4.95 6.14
C LEU A 78 2.94 5.71 6.34
N ASP A 79 4.07 5.02 6.21
CA ASP A 79 5.37 5.65 6.04
C ASP A 79 5.51 6.23 4.62
N ARG A 80 5.88 7.51 4.58
CA ARG A 80 6.04 8.31 3.36
C ARG A 80 7.11 7.76 2.43
N ARG A 81 8.12 7.05 2.95
CA ARG A 81 9.20 6.44 2.16
C ARG A 81 8.63 5.45 1.12
N TYR A 82 7.68 4.61 1.54
CA TYR A 82 7.06 3.61 0.66
C TYR A 82 6.10 4.21 -0.38
N ARG A 83 5.55 5.42 -0.15
CA ARG A 83 4.72 6.12 -1.16
C ARG A 83 5.49 6.46 -2.43
N ARG A 84 6.79 6.68 -2.31
CA ARG A 84 7.65 7.07 -3.44
C ARG A 84 8.16 5.87 -4.23
N LEU A 85 7.97 4.65 -3.72
CA LEU A 85 8.47 3.46 -4.38
C LEU A 85 7.71 3.22 -5.69
N PRO A 86 8.42 3.20 -6.83
CA PRO A 86 7.83 2.96 -8.15
C PRO A 86 7.08 1.63 -8.23
N ARG A 87 7.47 0.64 -7.42
CA ARG A 87 6.88 -0.69 -7.43
C ARG A 87 5.44 -0.72 -6.92
N VAL A 88 5.17 -0.05 -5.79
CA VAL A 88 3.83 0.03 -5.19
C VAL A 88 2.82 0.60 -6.20
N THR A 89 3.23 1.65 -6.92
CA THR A 89 2.38 2.30 -7.93
C THR A 89 2.19 1.41 -9.15
N ARG A 90 3.24 0.73 -9.67
CA ARG A 90 3.11 -0.22 -10.81
C ARG A 90 2.15 -1.35 -10.49
N ASP A 91 2.28 -1.94 -9.31
CA ASP A 91 1.43 -3.04 -8.86
C ASP A 91 -0.02 -2.56 -8.70
N ALA A 92 -0.23 -1.41 -8.07
CA ALA A 92 -1.57 -0.83 -7.96
C ALA A 92 -2.19 -0.53 -9.34
N ILE A 93 -1.42 -0.05 -10.32
CA ILE A 93 -1.88 0.14 -11.71
C ILE A 93 -2.29 -1.19 -12.34
N ARG A 94 -1.53 -2.27 -12.12
CA ARG A 94 -1.91 -3.62 -12.60
C ARG A 94 -3.26 -4.04 -12.03
N ALA A 95 -3.49 -3.79 -10.74
CA ALA A 95 -4.75 -4.11 -10.07
C ALA A 95 -5.93 -3.26 -10.56
N LEU A 96 -5.71 -2.12 -11.23
CA LEU A 96 -6.80 -1.35 -11.86
C LEU A 96 -7.53 -2.14 -12.95
N GLY A 97 -6.95 -3.22 -13.48
CA GLY A 97 -7.62 -4.09 -14.46
C GLY A 97 -8.42 -5.24 -13.83
N SER A 98 -8.38 -5.39 -12.51
CA SER A 98 -8.94 -6.53 -11.78
C SER A 98 -10.17 -6.16 -10.96
N SER A 99 -10.76 -7.15 -10.27
CA SER A 99 -11.82 -6.95 -9.26
C SER A 99 -11.40 -6.04 -8.11
N ALA A 100 -10.10 -5.93 -7.81
CA ALA A 100 -9.57 -5.04 -6.78
C ALA A 100 -9.44 -3.55 -7.19
N TYR A 101 -10.08 -3.15 -8.30
CA TYR A 101 -10.02 -1.81 -8.87
C TYR A 101 -10.32 -0.69 -7.86
N ASN A 102 -11.40 -0.81 -7.06
CA ASN A 102 -11.79 0.22 -6.11
C ASN A 102 -10.69 0.44 -5.05
N GLN A 103 -10.13 -0.65 -4.53
CA GLN A 103 -9.05 -0.60 -3.55
C GLN A 103 -7.77 -0.01 -4.16
N ALA A 104 -7.44 -0.38 -5.40
CA ALA A 104 -6.28 0.13 -6.12
C ALA A 104 -6.38 1.64 -6.36
N THR A 105 -7.57 2.10 -6.75
CA THR A 105 -7.88 3.52 -6.98
C THR A 105 -7.66 4.32 -5.70
N THR A 106 -8.22 3.87 -4.58
CA THR A 106 -8.03 4.51 -3.26
C THR A 106 -6.57 4.53 -2.83
N LEU A 107 -5.81 3.44 -3.08
CA LEU A 107 -4.38 3.40 -2.80
C LEU A 107 -3.62 4.43 -3.63
N LEU A 108 -3.86 4.51 -4.94
CA LEU A 108 -3.19 5.45 -5.85
C LEU A 108 -3.51 6.91 -5.52
N MET A 109 -4.75 7.20 -5.12
CA MET A 109 -5.14 8.51 -4.60
C MET A 109 -4.35 8.86 -3.32
N ARG A 110 -4.17 7.91 -2.40
CA ARG A 110 -3.43 8.11 -1.15
C ARG A 110 -1.92 8.26 -1.36
N VAL A 111 -1.36 7.56 -2.36
CA VAL A 111 0.00 7.80 -2.83
C VAL A 111 0.12 9.23 -3.38
N GLY A 112 -0.81 9.62 -4.26
CA GLY A 112 -0.94 10.98 -4.78
C GLY A 112 0.11 11.29 -5.86
N ARG A 113 0.77 12.45 -5.75
CA ARG A 113 1.71 12.96 -6.77
C ARG A 113 2.84 12.00 -7.19
N PRO A 114 3.48 11.24 -6.28
CA PRO A 114 4.50 10.26 -6.65
C PRO A 114 4.00 9.22 -7.67
N ALA A 115 2.69 8.96 -7.74
CA ALA A 115 2.14 8.02 -8.71
C ALA A 115 2.00 8.59 -10.14
N LEU A 116 2.06 9.93 -10.31
CA LEU A 116 1.75 10.59 -11.58
C LEU A 116 2.61 10.16 -12.77
N PRO A 117 3.95 10.02 -12.65
CA PRO A 117 4.77 9.63 -13.81
C PRO A 117 4.33 8.28 -14.38
N GLN A 118 4.03 7.33 -13.51
CA GLN A 118 3.62 6.00 -13.92
C GLN A 118 2.17 5.94 -14.39
N LEU A 119 1.26 6.69 -13.75
CA LEU A 119 -0.11 6.83 -14.21
C LEU A 119 -0.19 7.45 -15.61
N ARG A 120 0.65 8.45 -15.90
CA ARG A 120 0.76 9.04 -17.25
C ARG A 120 1.28 8.03 -18.27
N ARG A 121 2.30 7.25 -17.92
CA ARG A 121 2.81 6.17 -18.81
C ARG A 121 1.73 5.11 -19.06
N ALA A 122 1.04 4.66 -18.02
CA ALA A 122 -0.03 3.68 -18.13
C ALA A 122 -1.24 4.21 -18.93
N ALA A 123 -1.58 5.48 -18.73
CA ALA A 123 -2.64 6.16 -19.48
C ALA A 123 -2.42 6.13 -21.01
N ARG A 124 -1.15 6.22 -21.45
CA ARG A 124 -0.76 6.22 -22.86
C ARG A 124 -0.56 4.81 -23.42
N HIS A 125 0.22 3.97 -22.74
CA HIS A 125 0.79 2.76 -23.35
C HIS A 125 0.32 1.44 -22.72
N HIS A 126 -0.55 1.45 -21.70
CA HIS A 126 -0.96 0.18 -21.07
C HIS A 126 -1.79 -0.67 -22.05
N LYS A 127 -1.51 -1.98 -22.14
CA LYS A 127 -2.19 -2.91 -23.07
C LYS A 127 -3.72 -2.91 -22.90
N ASN A 128 -4.18 -3.00 -21.65
CA ASN A 128 -5.61 -2.99 -21.32
C ASN A 128 -6.25 -1.58 -21.43
N ARG A 129 -7.26 -1.42 -22.30
CA ARG A 129 -8.01 -0.17 -22.54
C ARG A 129 -8.68 0.39 -21.27
N ARG A 130 -9.24 -0.48 -20.42
CA ARG A 130 -9.88 -0.07 -19.15
C ARG A 130 -8.85 0.56 -18.22
N VAL A 131 -7.65 -0.03 -18.13
CA VAL A 131 -6.55 0.53 -17.32
C VAL A 131 -6.08 1.87 -17.88
N ARG A 132 -5.96 2.02 -19.21
CA ARG A 132 -5.64 3.33 -19.83
C ARG A 132 -6.64 4.41 -19.43
N ALA A 133 -7.93 4.12 -19.54
CA ALA A 133 -9.00 5.07 -19.20
C ALA A 133 -8.97 5.44 -17.70
N ARG A 134 -8.88 4.45 -16.81
CA ARG A 134 -8.80 4.63 -15.36
C ARG A 134 -7.55 5.43 -14.94
N ALA A 135 -6.39 5.14 -15.53
CA ALA A 135 -5.15 5.86 -15.27
C ALA A 135 -5.22 7.33 -15.76
N ARG A 136 -5.87 7.58 -16.92
CA ARG A 136 -6.14 8.95 -17.41
C ARG A 136 -7.00 9.73 -16.42
N TRP A 137 -8.10 9.13 -15.96
CA TRP A 137 -8.98 9.74 -14.97
C TRP A 137 -8.24 10.04 -13.66
N LEU A 138 -7.51 9.07 -13.11
CA LEU A 138 -6.71 9.26 -11.88
C LEU A 138 -5.66 10.38 -12.02
N THR A 139 -5.01 10.47 -13.18
CA THR A 139 -4.05 11.55 -13.46
C THR A 139 -4.73 12.92 -13.39
N ARG A 140 -5.93 13.07 -13.95
CA ARG A 140 -6.72 14.32 -13.89
C ARG A 140 -7.19 14.60 -12.46
N TYR A 141 -7.66 13.59 -11.75
CA TYR A 141 -8.12 13.70 -10.36
C TYR A 141 -7.01 14.21 -9.44
N ILE A 142 -5.86 13.53 -9.44
CA ILE A 142 -4.71 13.87 -8.56
C ILE A 142 -4.14 15.25 -8.90
N THR A 143 -4.15 15.65 -10.18
CA THR A 143 -3.66 16.98 -10.59
C THR A 143 -4.63 18.11 -10.23
N ARG A 144 -5.95 17.90 -10.41
CA ARG A 144 -6.99 18.91 -10.12
C ARG A 144 -7.20 19.14 -8.62
N HIS A 145 -7.22 18.09 -7.79
CA HIS A 145 -7.54 18.22 -6.36
C HIS A 145 -6.48 18.95 -5.51
N ARG A 146 -5.32 19.31 -6.07
CA ARG A 146 -4.34 20.20 -5.43
C ARG A 146 -4.44 21.66 -5.89
N ARG A 147 -5.17 21.94 -6.98
CA ARG A 147 -5.35 23.28 -7.54
C ARG A 147 -6.48 24.08 -6.90
N ARG A 148 -7.18 23.57 -5.86
CA ARG A 148 -8.01 24.45 -5.03
C ARG A 148 -7.05 25.42 -4.34
N PRO A 149 -6.97 26.68 -4.78
CA PRO A 149 -6.22 27.66 -4.00
C PRO A 149 -6.94 27.64 -2.65
N ARG A 150 -6.19 27.56 -1.55
CA ARG A 150 -6.72 28.10 -0.30
C ARG A 150 -7.18 29.50 -0.70
N ARG A 151 -8.50 29.74 -0.81
CA ARG A 151 -9.07 31.09 -0.92
C ARG A 151 -8.58 31.77 0.35
N ARG A 152 -7.34 32.27 0.31
CA ARG A 152 -6.74 33.08 1.36
C ARG A 152 -7.75 34.18 1.53
N LYS A 153 -8.27 34.30 2.75
CA LYS A 153 -9.14 35.37 3.24
C LYS A 153 -8.47 36.72 2.94
N ARG A 154 -8.47 37.17 1.68
CA ARG A 154 -8.04 38.50 1.23
C ARG A 154 -9.20 39.51 1.30
N ARG A 155 -10.35 39.12 1.86
CA ARG A 155 -11.48 40.02 2.14
C ARG A 155 -11.38 40.76 3.49
N GLY A 156 -10.38 40.47 4.33
CA GLY A 156 -10.26 41.09 5.66
C GLY A 156 -9.38 42.34 5.76
N ARG A 157 -8.43 42.56 4.84
CA ARG A 157 -7.44 43.66 4.98
C ARG A 157 -7.86 45.00 4.36
N ARG A 158 -8.89 45.05 3.50
CA ARG A 158 -9.38 46.31 2.91
C ARG A 158 -10.35 47.09 3.81
N ARG A 159 -10.96 46.47 4.83
CA ARG A 159 -11.90 47.17 5.75
C ARG A 159 -11.24 47.87 6.94
N ARG A 160 -9.98 47.56 7.30
CA ARG A 160 -9.30 48.18 8.45
C ARG A 160 -8.59 49.52 8.15
N ARG A 161 -8.44 49.91 6.88
CA ARG A 161 -7.84 51.22 6.52
C ARG A 161 -8.86 52.36 6.38
N ARG A 162 -10.16 52.09 6.43
CA ARG A 162 -11.22 53.12 6.36
C ARG A 162 -11.76 53.57 7.73
N LYS A 163 -11.30 52.98 8.84
CA LYS A 163 -11.72 53.32 10.22
C LYS A 163 -10.68 54.12 11.01
N ARG A 164 -9.62 54.64 10.38
CA ARG A 164 -8.57 55.45 11.03
C ARG A 164 -8.41 56.85 10.39
N ARG A 165 -9.46 57.36 9.75
CA ARG A 165 -9.48 58.69 9.10
C ARG A 165 -10.79 59.45 9.38
N ARG A 166 -11.34 59.27 10.58
CA ARG A 166 -12.36 60.13 11.16
C ARG A 166 -11.98 60.36 12.60
#